data_AF-A0A7V0I8R1-F1
#
_entry.id   AF-A0A7V0I8R1-F1
#
_cell.length_a   1.000
_cell.length_b   1.000
_cell.length_c   1.000
_cell.angle_alpha   90.00
_cell.angle_beta   90.00
_cell.angle_gamma   90.00
#
_symmetry.space_group_name_H-M   'P 1'
#
loop_
_entity.id
_entity.type
_entity.pdbx_description
1 polymer ?
#
loop_
_entity_poly.entity_id
_entity_poly.type
_entity_poly.pdbx_seq_one_letter_code
_entity_poly.pdbx_strand_id
1 'polypeptide(L)'
;MAERIDGDALRVTPDAEKGATDYPSRVTRHALRISSGEPDFVRKVEELSGEDVFACYQCGKCSAGCPFTSGMDLLPAEVLRLLQLGDERVLSSRSPWVCASCLACEVRCPKGVDIAKVMEALRLLVLRKGETGLTWQEIPPGVPQIALVGATRKLTP
;
A
#
# COMPACT_ATOMS: atom_id res chain seq x y z
N MET A 1 -44.19 -1.62 1.98
CA MET A 1 -44.67 -2.73 1.13
C MET A 1 -44.06 -2.47 -0.25
N ALA A 2 -42.94 -3.12 -0.56
CA ALA A 2 -42.24 -2.97 -1.84
C ALA A 2 -42.51 -4.24 -2.64
N GLU A 3 -43.33 -4.13 -3.68
CA GLU A 3 -43.60 -5.21 -4.61
C GLU A 3 -42.45 -5.33 -5.63
N ARG A 4 -42.17 -6.58 -6.00
CA ARG A 4 -41.16 -6.96 -6.98
C ARG A 4 -41.72 -6.76 -8.40
N ILE A 5 -40.96 -6.06 -9.25
CA ILE A 5 -40.97 -6.25 -10.71
C ILE A 5 -39.53 -6.25 -11.24
N ASP A 6 -39.36 -6.98 -12.33
CA ASP A 6 -38.14 -7.58 -12.88
C ASP A 6 -37.00 -6.64 -13.30
N GLY A 7 -35.77 -7.18 -13.22
CA GLY A 7 -34.72 -7.03 -14.24
C GLY A 7 -34.08 -5.66 -14.44
N ASP A 8 -32.89 -5.51 -13.87
CA ASP A 8 -31.79 -4.63 -14.31
C ASP A 8 -32.00 -3.09 -14.24
N ALA A 9 -30.98 -2.40 -13.73
CA ALA A 9 -30.88 -0.95 -13.48
C ALA A 9 -31.68 -0.34 -12.30
N LEU A 10 -31.00 -0.20 -11.15
CA LEU A 10 -31.39 0.75 -10.12
C LEU A 10 -31.10 2.18 -10.64
N ARG A 11 -32.13 2.88 -11.14
CA ARG A 11 -32.06 4.33 -11.39
C ARG A 11 -31.93 5.06 -10.05
N VAL A 12 -30.75 5.58 -9.77
CA VAL A 12 -30.53 6.52 -8.67
C VAL A 12 -31.22 7.84 -9.03
N THR A 13 -32.17 8.28 -8.20
CA THR A 13 -32.89 9.55 -8.37
C THR A 13 -31.96 10.75 -8.05
N PRO A 14 -32.25 11.96 -8.60
CA PRO A 14 -31.31 13.10 -8.62
C PRO A 14 -31.05 13.78 -7.27
N ASP A 15 -31.62 13.30 -6.16
CA ASP A 15 -31.68 14.05 -4.90
C ASP A 15 -30.69 13.58 -3.81
N ALA A 16 -29.76 12.67 -4.13
CA ALA A 16 -28.77 12.18 -3.18
C ALA A 16 -27.53 13.10 -3.01
N GLU A 17 -27.60 14.37 -3.42
CA GLU A 17 -26.49 15.32 -3.36
C GLU A 17 -26.49 16.23 -2.11
N LYS A 18 -27.49 16.15 -1.23
CA LYS A 18 -27.59 17.04 -0.06
C LYS A 18 -27.30 16.30 1.24
N GLY A 19 -26.02 16.09 1.51
CA GLY A 19 -25.54 15.48 2.75
C GLY A 19 -24.03 15.61 2.94
N ALA A 20 -23.47 16.78 2.60
CA ALA A 20 -22.08 17.12 2.88
C ALA A 20 -21.92 17.44 4.38
N THR A 21 -21.85 16.41 5.23
CA THR A 21 -21.34 16.55 6.59
C THR A 21 -19.86 16.23 6.60
N ASP A 22 -19.08 17.31 6.47
CA ASP A 22 -17.77 17.56 7.08
C ASP A 22 -17.07 16.36 7.76
N TYR A 23 -16.44 15.50 6.96
CA TYR A 23 -15.38 14.62 7.43
C TYR A 23 -14.12 14.90 6.60
N PRO A 24 -12.98 15.28 7.21
CA PRO A 24 -11.78 15.62 6.48
C PRO A 24 -11.08 14.32 6.00
N SER A 25 -11.65 13.66 4.99
CA SER A 25 -10.96 12.58 4.30
C SER A 25 -9.86 13.19 3.42
N ARG A 26 -8.60 12.91 3.73
CA ARG A 26 -7.43 13.24 2.88
C ARG A 26 -7.44 12.53 1.50
N VAL A 27 -8.55 11.88 1.14
CA VAL A 27 -8.67 11.05 -0.06
C VAL A 27 -9.16 11.94 -1.19
N THR A 28 -8.25 12.33 -2.08
CA THR A 28 -8.61 12.93 -3.38
C THR A 28 -9.52 11.96 -4.13
N ARG A 29 -10.67 12.43 -4.61
CA ARG A 29 -11.59 11.66 -5.45
C ARG A 29 -10.93 11.40 -6.81
N HIS A 30 -10.09 10.39 -6.89
CA HIS A 30 -9.63 9.84 -8.17
C HIS A 30 -10.56 8.71 -8.56
N ALA A 31 -11.07 8.76 -9.80
CA ALA A 31 -11.97 7.76 -10.34
C ALA A 31 -11.28 6.39 -10.32
N LEU A 32 -11.77 5.47 -9.49
CA LEU A 32 -11.29 4.09 -9.41
C LEU A 32 -11.66 3.38 -10.72
N ARG A 33 -10.66 3.10 -11.57
CA ARG A 33 -10.80 2.24 -12.74
C ARG A 33 -10.50 0.80 -12.32
N ILE A 34 -11.49 -0.08 -12.41
CA ILE A 34 -11.31 -1.53 -12.18
C ILE A 34 -11.00 -2.16 -13.54
N SER A 35 -9.75 -2.57 -13.79
CA SER A 35 -9.38 -3.34 -14.99
C SER A 35 -9.58 -4.83 -14.73
N SER A 36 -10.18 -5.53 -15.69
CA SER A 36 -10.63 -6.94 -15.58
C SER A 36 -9.53 -8.00 -15.63
N GLY A 37 -8.28 -7.66 -15.31
CA GLY A 37 -7.14 -8.58 -15.27
C GLY A 37 -6.14 -8.20 -14.19
N GLU A 38 -5.53 -9.20 -13.54
CA GLU A 38 -4.46 -9.00 -12.58
C GLU A 38 -3.29 -8.26 -13.26
N PRO A 39 -2.93 -7.06 -12.77
CA PRO A 39 -1.84 -6.32 -13.36
C PRO A 39 -0.53 -7.09 -13.22
N ASP A 40 0.32 -7.02 -14.25
CA ASP A 40 1.60 -7.73 -14.31
C ASP A 40 2.52 -7.41 -13.10
N PHE A 41 2.40 -6.21 -12.51
CA PHE A 41 3.17 -5.84 -11.33
C PHE A 41 2.70 -6.54 -10.05
N VAL A 42 1.40 -6.81 -9.88
CA VAL A 42 0.87 -7.47 -8.68
C VAL A 42 1.39 -8.91 -8.61
N ARG A 43 1.35 -9.62 -9.74
CA ARG A 43 1.95 -10.96 -9.85
C ARG A 43 3.44 -10.94 -9.49
N LYS A 44 4.20 -9.95 -9.96
CA LYS A 44 5.61 -9.79 -9.58
C LYS A 44 5.80 -9.54 -8.08
N VAL A 45 4.88 -8.81 -7.43
CA VAL A 45 4.92 -8.63 -5.96
C VAL A 45 4.71 -9.97 -5.27
N GLU A 46 3.73 -10.78 -5.70
CA GLU A 46 3.49 -12.11 -5.13
C GLU A 46 4.67 -13.06 -5.36
N GLU A 47 5.28 -13.05 -6.56
CA GLU A 47 6.48 -13.83 -6.87
C GLU A 47 7.68 -13.44 -6.00
N LEU A 48 7.89 -12.13 -5.77
CA LEU A 48 9.02 -11.64 -4.97
C LEU A 48 8.81 -11.82 -3.46
N SER A 49 7.58 -11.65 -2.99
CA SER A 49 7.24 -11.78 -1.56
C SER A 49 6.99 -13.23 -1.15
N GLY A 50 6.53 -14.08 -2.07
CA GLY A 50 6.04 -15.43 -1.78
C GLY A 50 4.70 -15.44 -1.03
N GLU A 51 3.99 -14.30 -1.02
CA GLU A 51 2.74 -14.12 -0.26
C GLU A 51 1.56 -13.93 -1.21
N ASP A 52 0.40 -14.46 -0.83
CA ASP A 52 -0.88 -14.23 -1.51
C ASP A 52 -1.49 -12.91 -1.00
N VAL A 53 -1.53 -11.90 -1.86
CA VAL A 53 -2.05 -10.57 -1.51
C VAL A 53 -3.57 -10.56 -1.42
N PHE A 54 -4.25 -11.45 -2.14
CA PHE A 54 -5.70 -11.59 -2.16
C PHE A 54 -6.24 -12.32 -0.93
N ALA A 55 -5.40 -13.03 -0.19
CA ALA A 55 -5.77 -13.60 1.11
C ALA A 55 -6.17 -12.54 2.15
N CYS A 56 -5.75 -11.28 1.98
CA CYS A 56 -6.09 -10.18 2.88
C CYS A 56 -7.56 -9.75 2.75
N TYR A 57 -8.30 -9.77 3.87
CA TYR A 57 -9.70 -9.31 3.92
C TYR A 57 -9.87 -7.91 4.52
N GLN A 58 -8.79 -7.12 4.63
CA GLN A 58 -8.83 -5.72 5.10
C GLN A 58 -9.26 -5.53 6.58
N CYS A 59 -8.75 -6.35 7.49
CA CYS A 59 -9.02 -6.21 8.93
C CYS A 59 -8.36 -4.99 9.62
N GLY A 60 -7.34 -4.38 9.01
CA GLY A 60 -6.65 -3.19 9.54
C GLY A 60 -5.70 -3.41 10.74
N LYS A 61 -5.56 -4.64 11.28
CA LYS A 61 -4.67 -4.92 12.43
C LYS A 61 -3.21 -4.56 12.19
N CYS A 62 -2.73 -4.73 10.96
CA CYS A 62 -1.38 -4.37 10.56
C CYS A 62 -1.12 -2.86 10.65
N SER A 63 -2.08 -2.04 10.22
CA SER A 63 -2.00 -0.59 10.35
C SER A 63 -2.07 -0.13 11.79
N ALA A 64 -2.97 -0.70 12.60
CA ALA A 64 -3.08 -0.38 14.02
C ALA A 64 -1.84 -0.80 14.83
N GLY A 65 -1.16 -1.88 14.43
CA GLY A 65 0.02 -2.41 15.11
C GLY A 65 1.36 -1.84 14.66
N CYS A 66 1.37 -1.02 13.60
CA CYS A 66 2.62 -0.47 13.06
C CYS A 66 3.09 0.72 13.92
N PRO A 67 4.33 0.71 14.45
CA PRO A 67 4.85 1.82 15.23
C PRO A 67 5.33 3.00 14.35
N PHE A 68 5.46 2.81 13.04
CA PHE A 68 6.00 3.79 12.09
C PHE A 68 4.92 4.49 11.24
N THR A 69 3.65 4.37 11.61
CA THR A 69 2.52 4.94 10.85
C THR A 69 2.64 6.45 10.62
N SER A 70 3.24 7.18 11.55
CA SER A 70 3.46 8.64 11.43
C SER A 70 4.37 9.04 10.27
N GLY A 71 5.28 8.16 9.86
CA GLY A 71 6.18 8.39 8.72
C GLY A 71 5.67 7.82 7.40
N MET A 72 4.58 7.04 7.42
CA MET A 72 4.02 6.38 6.24
C MET A 72 2.97 7.27 5.56
N ASP A 73 3.04 7.34 4.23
CA ASP A 73 2.01 7.93 3.37
C ASP A 73 0.84 6.98 3.09
N LEU A 74 1.10 5.67 3.11
CA LEU A 74 0.13 4.59 2.99
C LEU A 74 0.31 3.61 4.14
N LEU A 75 -0.77 3.36 4.87
CA LEU A 75 -0.74 2.38 5.94
C LEU A 75 -0.63 0.96 5.36
N PRO A 76 -0.08 -0.02 6.11
CA PRO A 76 0.10 -1.39 5.62
C PRO A 76 -1.17 -2.05 5.05
N ALA A 77 -2.34 -1.80 5.65
CA ALA A 77 -3.61 -2.30 5.11
C ALA A 77 -3.99 -1.64 3.78
N GLU A 78 -3.74 -0.33 3.65
CA GLU A 78 -4.02 0.45 2.44
C GLU A 78 -3.10 0.01 1.29
N VAL A 79 -1.83 -0.28 1.57
CA VAL A 79 -0.90 -0.87 0.60
C VAL A 79 -1.46 -2.18 0.03
N LEU A 80 -1.88 -3.11 0.89
CA LEU A 80 -2.50 -4.35 0.43
C LEU A 80 -3.80 -4.09 -0.34
N ARG A 81 -4.59 -3.09 0.05
CA ARG A 81 -5.82 -2.76 -0.67
C ARG A 81 -5.52 -2.25 -2.07
N LEU A 82 -4.54 -1.37 -2.22
CA LEU A 82 -4.14 -0.84 -3.52
C LEU A 82 -3.56 -1.93 -4.42
N LEU A 83 -2.80 -2.87 -3.85
CA LEU A 83 -2.32 -4.03 -4.60
C LEU A 83 -3.47 -4.90 -5.11
N GLN A 84 -4.47 -5.21 -4.27
CA GLN A 84 -5.67 -5.96 -4.70
C GLN A 84 -6.48 -5.24 -5.78
N LEU A 85 -6.46 -3.90 -5.76
CA LEU A 85 -7.11 -3.07 -6.77
C LEU A 85 -6.26 -2.91 -8.04
N GLY A 86 -5.02 -3.41 -8.03
CA GLY A 86 -4.08 -3.23 -9.12
C GLY A 86 -3.64 -1.79 -9.34
N ASP A 87 -3.65 -0.97 -8.28
CA ASP A 87 -3.34 0.44 -8.37
C ASP A 87 -1.82 0.68 -8.26
N GLU A 88 -1.21 1.07 -9.37
CA GLU A 88 0.24 1.30 -9.46
C GLU A 88 0.75 2.44 -8.59
N ARG A 89 -0.12 3.31 -8.04
CA ARG A 89 0.30 4.39 -7.11
C ARG A 89 1.05 3.86 -5.89
N VAL A 90 0.85 2.59 -5.53
CA VAL A 90 1.60 1.91 -4.47
C VAL A 90 3.12 1.89 -4.74
N LEU A 91 3.55 1.88 -6.00
CA LEU A 91 4.96 1.88 -6.39
C LEU A 91 5.62 3.25 -6.14
N SER A 92 4.85 4.34 -6.20
CA SER A 92 5.33 5.70 -5.91
C SER A 92 5.29 6.05 -4.42
N SER A 93 4.89 5.11 -3.56
CA SER A 93 4.73 5.34 -2.14
C SER A 93 6.06 5.43 -1.39
N ARG A 94 6.10 6.26 -0.34
CA ARG A 94 7.22 6.34 0.60
C ARG A 94 7.20 5.22 1.64
N SER A 95 6.08 4.55 1.81
CA SER A 95 5.84 3.60 2.90
C SER A 95 6.75 2.36 2.86
N PRO A 96 7.07 1.75 1.70
CA PRO A 96 8.08 0.70 1.61
C PRO A 96 9.45 1.13 2.16
N TRP A 97 9.84 2.39 1.93
CA TRP A 97 11.12 2.95 2.40
C TRP A 97 11.12 3.27 3.89
N VAL A 98 9.95 3.49 4.50
CA VAL A 98 9.80 3.73 5.94
C VAL A 98 9.68 2.42 6.71
N CYS A 99 9.08 1.38 6.12
CA CYS A 99 8.90 0.07 6.74
C CYS A 99 10.19 -0.48 7.34
N ALA A 100 10.22 -0.70 8.66
CA ALA A 100 11.41 -1.21 9.36
C ALA A 100 11.55 -2.74 9.30
N SER A 101 10.68 -3.44 8.55
CA SER A 101 10.61 -4.90 8.49
C SER A 101 10.65 -5.56 9.88
N CYS A 102 9.96 -4.95 10.85
CA CYS A 102 9.96 -5.38 12.25
C CYS A 102 9.01 -6.57 12.54
N LEU A 103 8.32 -7.08 11.52
CA LEU A 103 7.40 -8.25 11.57
C LEU A 103 6.19 -8.10 12.51
N ALA A 104 6.00 -6.93 13.12
CA ALA A 104 4.87 -6.64 14.01
C ALA A 104 3.49 -6.83 13.34
N CYS A 105 3.43 -6.62 12.03
CA CYS A 105 2.23 -6.76 11.21
C CYS A 105 1.93 -8.23 10.86
N GLU A 106 2.95 -9.04 10.60
CA GLU A 106 2.86 -10.49 10.30
C GLU A 106 2.29 -11.24 11.52
N VAL A 107 2.90 -11.06 12.69
CA VAL A 107 2.51 -11.74 13.95
C VAL A 107 1.04 -11.48 14.33
N ARG A 108 0.50 -10.31 13.92
CA ARG A 108 -0.89 -9.92 14.21
C ARG A 108 -1.86 -10.31 13.11
N CYS A 109 -1.38 -10.76 11.95
CA CYS A 109 -2.19 -11.05 10.79
C CYS A 109 -2.97 -12.37 11.01
N PRO A 110 -4.30 -12.35 11.08
CA PRO A 110 -5.10 -13.57 11.27
C PRO A 110 -5.09 -14.48 10.03
N LYS A 111 -4.66 -13.96 8.87
CA LYS A 111 -4.50 -14.71 7.62
C LYS A 111 -3.08 -15.18 7.38
N GLY A 112 -2.12 -14.79 8.22
CA GLY A 112 -0.72 -15.18 8.06
C GLY A 112 0.01 -14.49 6.91
N VAL A 113 -0.54 -13.41 6.33
CA VAL A 113 0.15 -12.65 5.28
C VAL A 113 1.35 -11.91 5.86
N ASP A 114 2.55 -12.18 5.34
CA ASP A 114 3.76 -11.44 5.69
C ASP A 114 3.84 -10.12 4.93
N ILE A 115 3.25 -9.10 5.55
CA ILE A 115 3.22 -7.75 4.98
C ILE A 115 4.63 -7.14 4.91
N ALA A 116 5.59 -7.58 5.73
CA ALA A 116 6.96 -7.06 5.65
C ALA A 116 7.65 -7.51 4.36
N LYS A 117 7.46 -8.77 3.94
CA LYS A 117 7.93 -9.23 2.62
C LYS A 117 7.23 -8.51 1.47
N VAL A 118 5.93 -8.25 1.56
CA VAL A 118 5.20 -7.48 0.54
C VAL A 118 5.79 -6.07 0.40
N MET A 119 6.11 -5.40 1.51
CA MET A 119 6.75 -4.08 1.48
C MET A 119 8.15 -4.11 0.87
N GLU A 120 8.95 -5.14 1.17
CA GLU A 120 10.26 -5.31 0.54
C GLU A 120 10.15 -5.65 -0.95
N ALA A 121 9.17 -6.47 -1.36
CA ALA A 121 8.92 -6.78 -2.76
C ALA A 121 8.58 -5.51 -3.57
N LEU A 122 7.74 -4.62 -3.02
CA LEU A 122 7.47 -3.31 -3.61
C LEU A 122 8.76 -2.50 -3.78
N ARG A 123 9.60 -2.46 -2.75
CA ARG A 123 10.89 -1.76 -2.80
C ARG A 123 11.81 -2.32 -3.89
N LEU A 124 11.91 -3.65 -4.00
CA LEU A 124 12.71 -4.31 -5.03
C LEU A 124 12.22 -4.00 -6.44
N LEU A 125 10.90 -3.88 -6.66
CA LEU A 125 10.36 -3.48 -7.95
C LEU A 125 10.77 -2.05 -8.33
N VAL A 126 10.75 -1.12 -7.38
CA VAL A 126 11.15 0.28 -7.59
C VAL A 126 12.68 0.36 -7.84
N LEU A 127 13.47 -0.34 -7.04
CA LEU A 127 14.94 -0.41 -7.22
C LEU A 127 15.34 -0.99 -8.59
N ARG A 128 14.63 -2.01 -9.08
CA ARG A 128 14.88 -2.58 -10.43
C ARG A 128 14.58 -1.60 -11.57
N LYS A 129 13.74 -0.59 -11.34
CA LYS A 129 13.49 0.49 -12.31
C LYS A 129 14.58 1.57 -12.26
N GLY A 130 15.51 1.50 -11.30
CA GLY A 130 16.54 2.51 -11.08
C GLY A 130 16.08 3.70 -10.26
N GLU A 131 14.87 3.63 -9.67
CA GLU A 131 14.36 4.65 -8.76
C GLU A 131 14.88 4.37 -7.35
N THR A 132 15.66 5.31 -6.79
CA THR A 132 16.35 5.14 -5.50
C THR A 132 15.79 6.08 -4.45
N GLY A 133 15.75 5.63 -3.19
CA GLY A 133 15.29 6.45 -2.07
C GLY A 133 16.32 7.44 -1.55
N LEU A 134 17.61 7.20 -1.84
CA LEU A 134 18.72 8.10 -1.48
C LEU A 134 19.91 7.91 -2.44
N THR A 135 20.48 9.02 -2.87
CA THR A 135 21.66 9.07 -3.74
C THR A 135 22.91 9.44 -2.93
N TRP A 136 24.09 8.97 -3.33
CA TRP A 136 25.36 9.19 -2.60
C TRP A 136 25.66 10.66 -2.31
N GLN A 137 25.23 11.55 -3.19
CA GLN A 137 25.43 13.00 -3.12
C GLN A 137 24.56 13.67 -2.04
N GLU A 138 23.51 13.01 -1.56
CA GLU A 138 22.56 13.54 -0.59
C GLU A 138 22.99 13.26 0.86
N ILE A 139 24.11 12.55 1.06
CA ILE A 139 24.61 12.15 2.38
C ILE A 139 25.39 13.31 3.00
N PRO A 140 24.97 13.84 4.17
CA PRO A 140 25.69 14.94 4.80
C PRO A 140 27.08 14.49 5.29
N PRO A 141 28.08 15.38 5.24
CA PRO A 141 29.41 15.08 5.76
C PRO A 141 29.36 14.88 7.29
N GLY A 142 30.18 13.96 7.80
CA GLY A 142 30.29 13.71 9.25
C GLY A 142 29.28 12.71 9.83
N VAL A 143 28.53 11.99 8.98
CA VAL A 143 27.69 10.88 9.46
C VAL A 143 28.56 9.72 9.99
N PRO A 144 28.18 9.10 11.12
CA PRO A 144 28.84 7.89 11.59
C PRO A 144 28.76 6.77 10.54
N GLN A 145 29.81 5.94 10.43
CA GLN A 145 29.87 4.84 9.46
C GLN A 145 28.67 3.89 9.57
N ILE A 146 28.16 3.67 10.79
CA ILE A 146 26.98 2.82 11.01
C ILE A 146 25.71 3.40 10.38
N ALA A 147 25.55 4.72 10.41
CA ALA A 147 24.41 5.40 9.79
C ALA A 147 24.50 5.33 8.26
N LEU A 148 25.72 5.47 7.72
CA LEU A 148 25.98 5.30 6.29
C LEU A 148 25.60 3.89 5.82
N VAL A 149 26.11 2.84 6.46
CA VAL A 149 25.82 1.44 6.11
C VAL A 149 24.32 1.12 6.27
N GLY A 150 23.69 1.64 7.32
CA GLY A 150 22.25 1.46 7.54
C GLY A 150 21.40 2.13 6.46
N ALA A 151 21.75 3.36 6.08
CA ALA A 151 21.06 4.11 5.03
C ALA A 151 21.24 3.45 3.65
N THR A 152 22.47 3.09 3.28
CA THR A 152 22.76 2.51 1.96
C THR A 152 22.09 1.15 1.77
N ARG A 153 22.03 0.30 2.81
CA ARG A 153 21.33 -1.00 2.75
C ARG A 153 19.85 -0.86 2.38
N LYS A 154 19.21 0.26 2.76
CA LYS A 154 17.77 0.44 2.60
C LYS A 154 17.40 1.37 1.46
N LEU A 155 18.20 2.40 1.22
CA LEU A 155 17.83 3.53 0.36
C LEU A 155 18.58 3.55 -0.98
N THR A 156 19.63 2.75 -1.11
CA THR A 156 20.49 2.68 -2.30
C THR A 156 20.40 1.28 -2.92
N PRO A 157 20.47 1.16 -4.26
CA PRO A 157 20.53 -0.13 -4.97
C PRO A 157 21.83 -0.89 -4.73
#